data_AF-A0A5C5VWY6-F1
#
_entry.id   AF-A0A5C5VWY6-F1
#
_cell.length_a   1.000
_cell.length_b   1.000
_cell.length_c   1.000
_cell.angle_alpha   90.00
_cell.angle_beta   90.00
_cell.angle_gamma   90.00
#
_symmetry.space_group_name_H-M   'P 1'
#
loop_
_entity.id
_entity.type
_entity.pdbx_description
1 polymer ?
#
loop_
_entity_poly.entity_id
_entity_poly.type
_entity_poly.pdbx_seq_one_letter_code
_entity_poly.pdbx_strand_id
1 'polypeptide(L)'
;MITEQLPTLLRLLANPTTPHTSLEMWDRISAFGWDDCVSVLKQELETGEPDVKRLVMSILWQELEHLGAERVQAFVPLILSLLDDTDRLVRMAAIQAVRDLHSNEAIPQLRRIVCEDERPLAAEALLALMELDGGLLDVLLETVRARTDQ
;
A
#
# COMPACT_ATOMS: atom_id res chain seq x y z
N MET A 1 9.76 20.22 18.59
CA MET A 1 9.29 20.54 17.22
C MET A 1 8.00 19.81 16.94
N ILE A 2 7.16 20.28 16.03
CA ILE A 2 5.83 19.69 15.76
C ILE A 2 5.94 18.22 15.28
N THR A 3 7.01 17.87 14.56
CA THR A 3 7.30 16.50 14.09
C THR A 3 7.70 15.52 15.20
N GLU A 4 8.18 15.98 16.36
CA GLU A 4 8.53 15.09 17.48
C GLU A 4 7.30 14.42 18.10
N GLN A 5 6.11 15.02 17.92
CA GLN A 5 4.85 14.45 18.40
C GLN A 5 4.20 13.50 17.39
N LEU A 6 4.69 13.49 16.15
CA LEU A 6 4.08 12.75 15.05
C LEU A 6 3.98 11.23 15.33
N PRO A 7 5.02 10.53 15.82
CA PRO A 7 4.91 9.10 16.15
C PRO A 7 3.82 8.80 17.18
N THR A 8 3.73 9.62 18.22
CA THR A 8 2.72 9.47 19.28
C THR A 8 1.31 9.69 18.74
N LEU A 9 1.13 10.70 17.89
CA LEU A 9 -0.14 10.97 17.23
C LEU A 9 -0.55 9.84 16.29
N LEU A 10 0.39 9.31 15.51
CA LEU A 10 0.15 8.17 14.62
C LEU A 10 -0.32 6.95 15.40
N ARG A 11 0.31 6.60 16.53
CA ARG A 11 -0.17 5.49 17.38
C ARG A 11 -1.56 5.73 17.96
N LEU A 12 -1.82 6.96 18.45
CA LEU A 12 -3.11 7.31 19.03
C LEU A 12 -4.26 7.17 18.02
N LEU A 13 -4.02 7.64 16.79
CA LEU A 13 -5.01 7.59 15.72
C LEU A 13 -5.11 6.18 15.15
N ALA A 14 -4.00 5.46 14.96
CA ALA A 14 -4.02 4.09 14.46
C ALA A 14 -4.90 3.12 15.29
N ASN A 15 -5.16 3.44 16.55
CA ASN A 15 -6.10 2.69 17.38
C ASN A 15 -7.50 2.64 16.73
N PRO A 16 -8.02 1.44 16.40
CA PRO A 16 -9.30 1.28 15.70
C PRO A 16 -10.52 1.75 16.51
N THR A 17 -10.37 1.98 17.82
CA THR A 17 -11.42 2.53 18.68
C THR A 17 -11.47 4.06 18.67
N THR A 18 -10.43 4.72 18.14
CA THR A 18 -10.40 6.17 17.97
C THR A 18 -11.21 6.54 16.73
N PRO A 19 -12.31 7.31 16.85
CA PRO A 19 -12.98 7.85 15.68
C PRO A 19 -12.07 8.91 15.05
N HIS A 20 -11.53 8.61 13.88
CA HIS A 20 -10.72 9.53 13.10
C HIS A 20 -10.82 9.11 11.64
N THR A 21 -10.48 10.02 10.73
CA THR A 21 -10.27 9.68 9.32
C THR A 21 -8.79 9.80 8.98
N SER A 22 -8.34 9.02 8.00
CA SER A 22 -7.01 9.23 7.42
C SER A 22 -6.85 10.64 6.84
N LEU A 23 -7.96 11.26 6.42
CA LEU A 23 -8.01 12.64 5.92
C LEU A 23 -7.66 13.66 7.00
N GLU A 24 -8.20 13.53 8.21
CA GLU A 24 -7.85 14.41 9.33
C GLU A 24 -6.36 14.33 9.68
N MET A 25 -5.78 13.13 9.61
CA MET A 25 -4.36 12.97 9.86
C MET A 25 -3.50 13.53 8.72
N TRP A 26 -3.94 13.33 7.48
CA TRP A 26 -3.31 13.91 6.30
C TRP A 26 -3.32 15.45 6.35
N ASP A 27 -4.43 16.09 6.69
CA ASP A 27 -4.54 17.55 6.85
C ASP A 27 -3.52 18.08 7.87
N ARG A 28 -3.32 17.36 8.98
CA ARG A 28 -2.33 17.73 10.00
C ARG A 28 -0.90 17.60 9.48
N ILE A 29 -0.58 16.53 8.75
CA ILE A 29 0.73 16.36 8.12
C ILE A 29 1.00 17.48 7.11
N SER A 30 0.02 17.80 6.28
CA SER A 30 0.09 18.93 5.35
C SER A 30 0.33 20.27 6.06
N ALA A 31 -0.33 20.50 7.20
CA ALA A 31 -0.12 21.71 8.02
C ALA A 31 1.23 21.73 8.75
N PHE A 32 1.80 20.56 9.07
CA PHE A 32 3.12 20.44 9.70
C PHE A 32 4.27 20.62 8.71
N GLY A 33 4.00 20.43 7.41
CA GLY A 33 5.00 20.35 6.35
C GLY A 33 5.27 18.90 6.00
N TRP A 34 4.79 18.49 4.82
CA TRP A 34 4.95 17.12 4.31
C TRP A 34 6.41 16.66 4.36
N ASP A 35 7.32 17.47 3.82
CA ASP A 35 8.74 17.15 3.70
C ASP A 35 9.40 16.88 5.07
N ASP A 36 8.99 17.60 6.10
CA ASP A 36 9.48 17.40 7.47
C ASP A 36 8.94 16.09 8.08
N CYS A 37 7.79 15.61 7.61
CA CYS A 37 7.15 14.39 8.08
C CYS A 37 7.61 13.12 7.34
N VAL A 38 8.15 13.23 6.12
CA VAL A 38 8.51 12.09 5.26
C VAL A 38 9.42 11.09 5.99
N SER A 39 10.44 11.59 6.71
CA SER A 39 11.39 10.72 7.43
C SER A 39 10.70 9.85 8.49
N VAL A 40 9.77 10.42 9.24
CA VAL A 40 8.99 9.72 10.27
C VAL A 40 8.03 8.74 9.62
N LEU A 41 7.33 9.13 8.55
CA LEU A 41 6.39 8.23 7.85
C LEU A 41 7.11 7.00 7.28
N LYS A 42 8.33 7.18 6.73
CA LYS A 42 9.17 6.07 6.28
C LYS A 42 9.53 5.13 7.41
N GLN A 43 10.00 5.68 8.54
CA GLN A 43 10.35 4.89 9.71
C GLN A 43 9.15 4.08 10.26
N GLU A 44 7.96 4.67 10.26
CA GLU A 44 6.74 4.01 10.74
C GLU A 44 6.25 2.92 9.77
N LEU A 45 6.45 3.04 8.46
CA LEU A 45 6.19 1.93 7.52
C LEU A 45 7.16 0.76 7.74
N GLU A 46 8.43 1.05 8.00
CA GLU A 46 9.45 0.02 8.24
C GLU A 46 9.22 -0.73 9.55
N THR A 47 9.04 0.02 10.65
CA THR A 47 9.15 -0.51 12.02
C THR A 47 7.89 -0.37 12.87
N GLY A 48 6.87 0.33 12.36
CA GLY A 48 5.63 0.58 13.09
C GLY A 48 4.79 -0.69 13.29
N GLU A 49 3.87 -0.61 14.24
CA GLU A 49 2.87 -1.66 14.44
C GLU A 49 1.91 -1.71 13.24
N PRO A 50 1.26 -2.86 12.97
CA PRO A 50 0.40 -3.02 11.78
C PRO A 50 -0.63 -1.90 11.60
N ASP A 51 -1.26 -1.48 12.70
CA ASP A 51 -2.27 -0.42 12.67
C ASP A 51 -1.68 0.92 12.24
N VAL A 52 -0.45 1.23 12.68
CA VAL A 52 0.28 2.45 12.28
C VAL A 52 0.67 2.36 10.81
N LYS A 53 1.21 1.23 10.36
CA LYS A 53 1.55 1.03 8.94
C LYS A 53 0.33 1.26 8.04
N ARG A 54 -0.84 0.71 8.44
CA ARG A 54 -2.10 0.91 7.71
C ARG A 54 -2.52 2.37 7.69
N LEU A 55 -2.45 3.08 8.82
CA LEU A 55 -2.75 4.51 8.87
C LEU A 55 -1.80 5.31 7.94
N VAL A 56 -0.50 5.02 7.97
CA VAL A 56 0.47 5.67 7.09
C VAL A 56 0.15 5.36 5.63
N MET A 57 -0.19 4.11 5.28
CA MET A 57 -0.62 3.78 3.93
C MET A 57 -1.87 4.56 3.49
N SER A 58 -2.86 4.73 4.38
CA SER A 58 -4.02 5.56 4.08
C SER A 58 -3.67 7.05 3.91
N ILE A 59 -2.70 7.57 4.66
CA ILE A 59 -2.19 8.94 4.48
C ILE A 59 -1.49 9.08 3.12
N LEU A 60 -0.67 8.10 2.72
CA LEU A 60 -0.01 8.11 1.41
C LEU A 60 -1.03 8.07 0.26
N TRP A 61 -2.11 7.31 0.43
CA TRP A 61 -3.22 7.29 -0.53
C TRP A 61 -3.90 8.66 -0.65
N GLN A 62 -4.16 9.33 0.47
CA GLN A 62 -4.71 10.70 0.45
C GLN A 62 -3.77 11.69 -0.25
N GLU A 63 -2.47 11.60 0.00
CA GLU A 63 -1.46 12.42 -0.69
C GLU A 63 -1.45 12.15 -2.20
N LEU A 64 -1.54 10.88 -2.60
CA LEU A 64 -1.62 10.48 -4.00
C LEU A 64 -2.85 11.10 -4.69
N GLU A 65 -4.02 11.03 -4.07
CA GLU A 65 -5.26 11.58 -4.63
C GLU A 65 -5.25 13.10 -4.75
N HIS A 66 -4.69 13.82 -3.77
CA HIS A 66 -4.77 15.29 -3.72
C HIS A 66 -3.62 15.99 -4.44
N LEU A 67 -2.41 15.42 -4.37
CA LEU A 67 -1.17 16.08 -4.82
C LEU A 67 -0.39 15.28 -5.87
N GLY A 68 -0.80 14.05 -6.15
CA GLY A 68 -0.25 13.21 -7.22
C GLY A 68 0.94 12.34 -6.80
N ALA A 69 1.40 11.53 -7.75
CA ALA A 69 2.34 10.43 -7.49
C ALA A 69 3.76 10.87 -7.10
N GLU A 70 4.21 12.08 -7.46
CA GLU A 70 5.61 12.50 -7.29
C GLU A 70 6.09 12.40 -5.84
N ARG A 71 5.24 12.78 -4.88
CA ARG A 71 5.59 12.76 -3.44
C ARG A 71 5.51 11.38 -2.84
N VAL A 72 4.64 10.52 -3.37
CA VAL A 72 4.47 9.15 -2.89
C VAL A 72 5.52 8.22 -3.50
N GLN A 73 6.10 8.58 -4.65
CA GLN A 73 7.14 7.80 -5.33
C GLN A 73 8.32 7.47 -4.42
N ALA A 74 8.68 8.38 -3.50
CA ALA A 74 9.76 8.19 -2.54
C ALA A 74 9.51 7.05 -1.52
N PHE A 75 8.28 6.53 -1.45
CA PHE A 75 7.86 5.44 -0.56
C PHE A 75 7.77 4.09 -1.29
N VAL A 76 7.83 4.05 -2.62
CA VAL A 76 7.67 2.81 -3.41
C VAL A 76 8.52 1.64 -2.92
N PRO A 77 9.84 1.81 -2.62
CA PRO A 77 10.64 0.70 -2.11
C PRO A 77 10.11 0.11 -0.78
N LEU A 78 9.56 0.95 0.09
CA LEU A 78 8.96 0.51 1.34
C LEU A 78 7.62 -0.17 1.09
N ILE A 79 6.78 0.39 0.23
CA ILE A 79 5.49 -0.20 -0.15
C ILE A 79 5.70 -1.61 -0.75
N LEU A 80 6.71 -1.78 -1.62
CA LEU A 80 7.08 -3.09 -2.16
C LEU A 80 7.49 -4.08 -1.07
N SER A 81 8.21 -3.63 -0.03
CA SER A 81 8.56 -4.50 1.10
C SER A 81 7.34 -4.94 1.92
N LEU A 82 6.29 -4.11 1.98
CA LEU A 82 5.06 -4.40 2.71
C LEU A 82 4.18 -5.46 2.03
N LEU A 83 4.44 -5.80 0.77
CA LEU A 83 3.81 -6.96 0.10
C LEU A 83 4.15 -8.28 0.81
N ASP A 84 5.23 -8.32 1.59
CA ASP A 84 5.67 -9.47 2.38
C ASP A 84 5.46 -9.25 3.89
N ASP A 85 4.69 -8.24 4.31
CA ASP A 85 4.45 -7.95 5.73
C ASP A 85 3.73 -9.11 6.42
N THR A 86 4.03 -9.33 7.69
CA THR A 86 3.39 -10.37 8.51
C THR A 86 1.89 -10.13 8.69
N ASP A 87 1.46 -8.86 8.73
CA ASP A 87 0.06 -8.51 8.87
C ASP A 87 -0.66 -8.50 7.53
N ARG A 88 -1.74 -9.27 7.48
CA ARG A 88 -2.57 -9.45 6.29
C ARG A 88 -3.18 -8.15 5.76
N LEU A 89 -3.61 -7.26 6.65
CA LEU A 89 -4.23 -6.00 6.26
C LEU A 89 -3.19 -5.00 5.75
N VAL A 90 -1.96 -5.05 6.28
CA VAL A 90 -0.81 -4.31 5.72
C VAL A 90 -0.49 -4.80 4.31
N ARG A 91 -0.40 -6.12 4.08
CA ARG A 91 -0.20 -6.68 2.73
C ARG A 91 -1.29 -6.22 1.75
N MET A 92 -2.56 -6.26 2.18
CA MET A 92 -3.69 -5.77 1.37
C MET A 92 -3.53 -4.30 0.98
N ALA A 93 -3.18 -3.43 1.94
CA ALA A 93 -2.94 -2.01 1.67
C ALA A 93 -1.76 -1.80 0.71
N ALA A 94 -0.71 -2.61 0.81
CA ALA A 94 0.43 -2.56 -0.09
C ALA A 94 0.04 -2.96 -1.52
N ILE A 95 -0.76 -4.02 -1.71
CA ILE A 95 -1.26 -4.43 -3.03
C ILE A 95 -2.06 -3.30 -3.70
N GLN A 96 -2.94 -2.66 -2.93
CA GLN A 96 -3.74 -1.52 -3.44
C GLN A 96 -2.83 -0.35 -3.83
N ALA A 97 -1.86 0.00 -2.98
CA ALA A 97 -0.96 1.11 -3.26
C ALA A 97 -0.08 0.88 -4.49
N VAL A 98 0.46 -0.33 -4.70
CA VAL A 98 1.28 -0.59 -5.90
C VAL A 98 0.45 -0.57 -7.18
N ARG A 99 -0.84 -0.94 -7.12
CA ARG A 99 -1.79 -0.79 -8.23
C ARG A 99 -2.03 0.67 -8.56
N ASP A 100 -2.40 1.47 -7.56
CA ASP A 100 -2.72 2.89 -7.73
C ASP A 100 -1.50 3.73 -8.17
N LEU A 101 -0.30 3.31 -7.76
CA LEU A 101 0.97 3.92 -8.20
C LEU A 101 1.47 3.40 -9.55
N HIS A 102 0.75 2.47 -10.18
CA HIS A 102 1.16 1.79 -11.42
C HIS A 102 2.60 1.21 -11.35
N SER A 103 2.95 0.61 -10.20
CA SER A 103 4.31 0.12 -9.95
C SER A 103 4.53 -1.27 -10.54
N ASN A 104 5.03 -1.32 -11.77
CA ASN A 104 5.39 -2.56 -12.47
C ASN A 104 6.47 -3.39 -11.75
N GLU A 105 7.24 -2.76 -10.85
CA GLU A 105 8.23 -3.43 -10.01
C GLU A 105 7.58 -4.47 -9.07
N ALA A 106 6.29 -4.32 -8.76
CA ALA A 106 5.54 -5.24 -7.90
C ALA A 106 5.14 -6.55 -8.60
N ILE A 107 5.20 -6.63 -9.94
CA ILE A 107 4.66 -7.77 -10.72
C ILE A 107 5.19 -9.13 -10.21
N PRO A 108 6.49 -9.34 -9.94
CA PRO A 108 6.99 -10.62 -9.44
C PRO A 108 6.38 -11.01 -8.08
N GLN A 109 6.27 -10.06 -7.15
CA GLN A 109 5.69 -10.29 -5.82
C GLN A 109 4.18 -10.54 -5.91
N LEU A 110 3.45 -9.77 -6.73
CA LEU A 110 2.02 -9.98 -6.94
C LEU A 110 1.73 -11.38 -7.53
N ARG A 111 2.55 -11.84 -8.49
CA ARG A 111 2.44 -13.22 -9.03
C ARG A 111 2.63 -14.27 -7.94
N ARG A 112 3.56 -14.05 -7.00
CA ARG A 112 3.78 -14.92 -5.84
C ARG A 112 2.55 -14.93 -4.93
N ILE A 113 1.99 -13.76 -4.60
CA ILE A 113 0.80 -13.63 -3.73
C ILE A 113 -0.41 -14.35 -4.32
N VAL A 114 -0.64 -14.25 -5.64
CA VAL A 114 -1.73 -14.97 -6.33
C VAL A 114 -1.63 -16.49 -6.14
N CYS A 115 -0.41 -17.04 -6.12
CA CYS A 115 -0.17 -18.48 -6.04
C CYS A 115 -0.09 -19.02 -4.61
N GLU A 116 0.43 -18.23 -3.68
CA GLU A 116 0.90 -18.72 -2.37
C GLU A 116 0.12 -18.17 -1.17
N ASP A 117 -0.59 -17.04 -1.31
CA ASP A 117 -1.28 -16.38 -0.20
C ASP A 117 -2.77 -16.80 -0.13
N GLU A 118 -3.46 -16.32 0.89
CA GLU A 118 -4.87 -16.61 1.09
C GLU A 118 -5.78 -15.98 0.03
N ARG A 119 -6.96 -16.58 -0.18
CA ARG A 119 -7.90 -16.21 -1.26
C ARG A 119 -8.21 -14.71 -1.36
N PRO A 120 -8.44 -13.97 -0.26
CA PRO A 120 -8.70 -12.53 -0.36
C PRO A 120 -7.52 -11.76 -0.94
N LEU A 121 -6.29 -12.07 -0.51
CA LEU A 121 -5.08 -11.41 -1.01
C LEU A 121 -4.75 -11.85 -2.44
N ALA A 122 -4.91 -13.14 -2.75
CA ALA A 122 -4.73 -13.64 -4.11
C ALA A 122 -5.69 -12.98 -5.10
N ALA A 123 -6.94 -12.73 -4.71
CA ALA A 123 -7.90 -12.01 -5.55
C ALA A 123 -7.49 -10.56 -5.78
N GLU A 124 -7.08 -9.84 -4.73
CA GLU A 124 -6.62 -8.45 -4.86
C GLU A 124 -5.35 -8.34 -5.71
N ALA A 125 -4.39 -9.25 -5.50
CA ALA A 125 -3.16 -9.29 -6.29
C ALA A 125 -3.42 -9.60 -7.76
N LEU A 126 -4.41 -10.45 -8.06
CA LEU A 126 -4.83 -10.71 -9.43
C LEU A 126 -5.43 -9.46 -10.08
N LEU A 127 -6.28 -8.71 -9.36
CA LEU A 127 -6.82 -7.44 -9.85
C LEU A 127 -5.70 -6.43 -10.16
N ALA A 128 -4.76 -6.27 -9.22
CA ALA A 128 -3.59 -5.41 -9.42
C ALA A 128 -2.78 -5.83 -10.65
N LEU A 129 -2.52 -7.12 -10.82
CA LEU A 129 -1.80 -7.62 -11.98
C LEU A 129 -2.54 -7.40 -13.31
N MET A 130 -3.87 -7.52 -13.34
CA MET A 130 -4.65 -7.26 -14.57
C MET A 130 -4.57 -5.79 -15.01
N GLU A 131 -4.42 -4.86 -14.07
CA GLU A 131 -4.27 -3.44 -14.38
C GLU A 131 -2.82 -3.07 -14.75
N LEU A 132 -1.83 -3.71 -14.12
CA LEU A 132 -0.41 -3.44 -14.36
C LEU A 132 0.13 -4.15 -15.62
N ASP A 133 -0.39 -5.34 -15.94
CA ASP A 133 0.06 -6.20 -17.04
C ASP A 133 -1.09 -6.40 -18.04
N GLY A 134 -1.22 -5.46 -18.97
CA GLY A 134 -2.26 -5.49 -20.00
C GLY A 134 -2.23 -6.74 -20.92
N GLY A 135 -1.13 -7.51 -20.91
CA GLY A 135 -1.02 -8.79 -21.63
C GLY A 135 -1.32 -10.02 -20.77
N LEU A 136 -1.47 -9.87 -19.45
CA LEU A 136 -1.69 -11.01 -18.55
C LEU A 136 -3.02 -11.70 -18.80
N LEU A 137 -4.06 -10.94 -19.16
CA LEU A 137 -5.36 -11.49 -19.49
C LEU A 137 -5.28 -12.43 -20.70
N ASP A 138 -4.48 -12.07 -21.71
CA ASP A 138 -4.28 -12.91 -22.90
C ASP A 138 -3.60 -14.23 -22.52
N VAL A 139 -2.53 -14.18 -21.72
CA VAL A 139 -1.81 -15.37 -21.24
C VAL A 139 -2.72 -16.28 -20.39
N LEU A 140 -3.54 -15.70 -19.51
CA LEU A 140 -4.50 -16.44 -18.69
C LEU A 140 -5.59 -17.09 -19.54
N LEU A 141 -6.12 -16.37 -20.53
CA LEU A 141 -7.11 -16.91 -21.47
C LEU A 141 -6.55 -18.06 -22.30
N GLU A 142 -5.32 -17.94 -22.79
CA GLU A 142 -4.62 -19.01 -23.52
C GLU A 142 -4.43 -20.25 -22.64
N THR A 143 -3.97 -20.09 -21.39
CA THR A 143 -3.76 -21.21 -20.48
C THR A 143 -5.04 -21.92 -20.04
N VAL A 144 -6.14 -21.17 -19.85
CA VAL A 144 -7.45 -21.78 -19.54
C VAL A 144 -7.99 -22.56 -20.75
N ARG A 145 -7.92 -21.98 -21.95
CA ARG A 145 -8.34 -22.65 -23.20
C ARG A 145 -7.58 -23.96 -23.42
N ALA A 146 -6.25 -23.94 -23.24
CA ALA A 146 -5.40 -25.12 -23.36
C ALA A 146 -5.74 -26.25 -22.36
N ARG A 147 -6.37 -25.94 -21.22
CA ARG A 147 -6.81 -26.92 -20.21
C ARG A 147 -8.22 -27.45 -20.44
N THR A 148 -9.09 -26.69 -21.10
CA THR A 148 -10.44 -27.14 -21.46
C THR A 148 -10.48 -27.98 -22.73
N ASP A 149 -9.44 -27.89 -23.56
CA ASP A 149 -9.28 -28.69 -24.79
C ASP A 149 -8.52 -30.02 -24.55
N GLN A 150 -8.12 -30.31 -23.31
CA GLN A 150 -7.56 -31.59 -22.84
C GLN A 150 -8.59 -32.40 -22.05
#